data_AF-A0A239FNR0-F1
#
_entry.id   AF-A0A239FNR0-F1
#
_cell.length_a   1.000
_cell.length_b   1.000
_cell.length_c   1.000
_cell.angle_alpha   90.00
_cell.angle_beta   90.00
_cell.angle_gamma   90.00
#
_symmetry.space_group_name_H-M   'P 1'
#
loop_
_entity.id
_entity.type
_entity.pdbx_description
1 polymer ?
#
loop_
_entity_poly.entity_id
_entity_poly.type
_entity_poly.pdbx_seq_one_letter_code
_entity_poly.pdbx_strand_id
1 'polypeptide(L)'
;MTIEKKLPVQIFSMHYNKPTVDFYYPKVYGLSDVYVQQRINSELYNLMIKVTKAVIQPELVTYVTGFYEIKNNQRQVLSITGNAMGDFHGAHPVTVVKSANIDVKTGKNYELHQLFKPDSGYIKKLSDMIYAQIKERDIPLLDGFKGIRPDQDYYIADKSLVIYFQQYEISPYVAGLPYFVIPIYDISDMIVPNSILDRMLMWL
;
A
#
# COMPACT_ATOMS: atom_id res chain seq x y z
N MET A 1 5.53 6.18 -35.65
CA MET A 1 4.79 6.12 -34.38
C MET A 1 5.84 5.87 -33.29
N THR A 2 6.17 6.88 -32.49
CA THR A 2 7.20 6.75 -31.45
C THR A 2 6.56 6.07 -30.25
N ILE A 3 7.03 4.89 -29.86
CA ILE A 3 6.58 4.23 -28.64
C ILE A 3 7.07 5.10 -27.46
N GLU A 4 6.14 5.72 -26.73
CA GLU A 4 6.47 6.41 -25.47
C GLU A 4 7.03 5.36 -24.50
N LYS A 5 8.34 5.43 -24.21
CA LYS A 5 8.98 4.48 -23.29
C LYS A 5 8.47 4.73 -21.86
N LYS A 6 7.57 3.88 -21.38
CA LYS A 6 7.05 3.87 -20.00
C LYS A 6 8.02 3.18 -19.03
N LEU A 7 9.21 3.74 -18.86
CA LEU A 7 10.24 3.14 -18.01
C LEU A 7 9.90 3.27 -16.52
N PRO A 8 10.36 2.32 -15.67
CA PRO A 8 10.37 2.48 -14.23
C PRO A 8 11.05 3.78 -13.80
N VAL A 9 10.55 4.40 -12.73
CA VAL A 9 11.23 5.56 -12.13
C VAL A 9 12.45 5.12 -11.35
N GLN A 10 13.50 5.95 -11.33
CA GLN A 10 14.67 5.69 -10.48
C GLN A 10 14.33 6.03 -9.04
N ILE A 11 14.69 5.13 -8.11
CA ILE A 11 14.40 5.27 -6.68
C ILE A 11 15.72 5.19 -5.92
N PHE A 12 15.95 6.15 -5.03
CA PHE A 12 17.05 6.15 -4.08
C PHE A 12 16.51 6.00 -2.66
N SER A 13 17.19 5.18 -1.87
CA SER A 13 16.92 5.08 -0.43
C SER A 13 17.50 6.30 0.28
N MET A 14 16.63 7.01 0.99
CA MET A 14 16.98 8.08 1.92
C MET A 14 16.94 7.54 3.35
N HIS A 15 17.80 8.05 4.22
CA HIS A 15 17.86 7.66 5.62
C HIS A 15 17.40 8.80 6.51
N TYR A 16 16.30 8.57 7.25
CA TYR A 16 15.80 9.46 8.28
C TYR A 16 16.25 8.91 9.63
N ASN A 17 17.26 9.56 10.21
CA ASN A 17 17.83 9.17 11.49
C ASN A 17 17.65 10.31 12.51
N LYS A 18 16.99 9.97 13.62
CA LYS A 18 16.75 10.79 14.81
C LYS A 18 16.97 9.92 16.05
N PRO A 19 17.14 10.48 17.26
CA PRO A 19 17.43 9.70 18.46
C PRO A 19 16.51 8.51 18.73
N THR A 20 15.23 8.60 18.36
CA THR A 20 14.22 7.54 18.56
C THR A 20 13.63 7.00 17.26
N VAL A 21 14.16 7.39 16.09
CA VAL A 21 13.63 6.98 14.78
C VAL A 21 14.78 6.65 13.83
N ASP A 22 14.81 5.41 13.35
CA ASP A 22 15.71 4.94 12.31
C ASP A 22 14.89 4.39 11.14
N PHE A 23 14.75 5.18 10.07
CA PHE A 23 13.83 4.86 8.98
C PHE A 23 14.46 5.07 7.60
N TYR A 24 14.39 4.05 6.74
CA TYR A 24 14.72 4.17 5.32
C TYR A 24 13.46 4.42 4.49
N TYR A 25 13.43 5.49 3.69
CA TYR A 25 12.29 5.84 2.84
C TYR A 25 12.73 6.12 1.39
N PRO A 26 11.86 5.92 0.39
CA PRO A 26 12.23 6.10 -1.00
C PRO A 26 12.07 7.56 -1.44
N LYS A 27 12.91 7.95 -2.40
CA LYS A 27 12.77 9.19 -3.15
C LYS A 27 12.98 8.92 -4.64
N VAL A 28 12.09 9.42 -5.49
CA VAL A 28 12.16 9.30 -6.95
C VAL A 28 12.94 10.43 -7.60
N TYR A 29 13.63 10.06 -8.68
CA TYR A 29 14.51 10.93 -9.46
C TYR A 29 14.35 10.67 -10.97
N GLY A 30 14.74 11.67 -11.77
CA GLY A 30 14.87 11.55 -13.23
C GLY A 30 13.56 11.69 -14.01
N LEU A 31 12.49 12.19 -13.38
CA LEU A 31 11.27 12.55 -14.12
C LEU A 31 11.49 13.86 -14.88
N SER A 32 10.99 13.93 -16.12
CA SER A 32 11.05 15.14 -16.93
C SER A 32 10.22 16.29 -16.35
N ASP A 33 9.07 15.98 -15.75
CA ASP A 33 8.26 16.94 -15.01
C ASP A 33 8.71 16.99 -13.54
N VAL A 34 9.42 18.07 -13.19
CA VAL A 34 9.95 18.30 -11.85
C VAL A 34 8.85 18.52 -10.80
N TYR A 35 7.68 19.03 -11.19
CA TYR A 35 6.56 19.25 -10.27
C TYR A 35 5.88 17.92 -9.94
N VAL A 36 5.70 17.05 -10.93
CA VAL A 36 5.25 15.67 -10.69
C VAL A 36 6.23 14.94 -9.78
N GLN A 37 7.54 15.04 -10.04
CA GLN A 37 8.55 14.43 -9.18
C GLN A 37 8.45 14.90 -7.73
N GLN A 38 8.30 16.22 -7.52
CA GLN A 38 8.14 16.78 -6.18
C GLN A 38 6.86 16.28 -5.50
N ARG A 39 5.73 16.19 -6.22
CA ARG A 39 4.48 15.63 -5.68
C ARG A 39 4.67 14.18 -5.23
N ILE A 40 5.27 13.33 -6.07
CA ILE A 40 5.55 11.92 -5.70
C ILE A 40 6.44 11.88 -4.45
N ASN A 41 7.52 12.66 -4.42
CA ASN A 41 8.43 12.68 -3.27
C ASN A 41 7.76 13.16 -1.98
N SER A 42 6.82 14.10 -2.07
CA SER A 42 6.00 14.52 -0.93
C SER A 42 5.10 13.39 -0.43
N GLU A 43 4.45 12.63 -1.33
CA GLU A 43 3.65 11.46 -0.96
C GLU A 43 4.49 10.37 -0.27
N LEU A 44 5.69 10.08 -0.78
CA LEU A 44 6.59 9.08 -0.19
C LEU A 44 7.14 9.51 1.18
N TYR A 45 7.44 10.80 1.35
CA TYR A 45 7.81 11.34 2.65
C TYR A 45 6.64 11.31 3.64
N ASN A 46 5.45 11.69 3.20
CA ASN A 46 4.23 11.63 4.02
C ASN A 46 3.88 10.20 4.42
N LEU A 47 4.12 9.21 3.56
CA LEU A 47 3.97 7.80 3.89
C LEU A 47 4.88 7.40 5.06
N MET A 48 6.17 7.76 5.03
CA MET A 48 7.10 7.52 6.14
C MET A 48 6.62 8.17 7.44
N ILE A 49 6.20 9.44 7.37
CA ILE A 49 5.68 10.15 8.55
C ILE A 49 4.40 9.48 9.09
N LYS A 50 3.50 9.03 8.21
CA LYS A 50 2.24 8.38 8.58
C LYS A 50 2.48 7.08 9.35
N VAL A 51 3.35 6.20 8.83
CA VAL A 51 3.64 4.93 9.50
C VAL A 51 4.44 5.12 10.79
N THR A 52 5.38 6.07 10.80
CA THR A 52 6.16 6.42 12.00
C THR A 52 5.24 6.92 13.11
N LYS A 53 4.32 7.85 12.80
CA LYS A 53 3.36 8.37 13.78
C LYS A 53 2.41 7.29 14.30
N ALA A 54 2.01 6.35 13.44
CA ALA A 54 1.04 5.31 13.78
C ALA A 54 1.56 4.29 14.82
N VAL A 55 2.89 4.16 14.96
CA VAL A 55 3.48 3.26 15.96
C VAL A 55 3.90 3.98 17.25
N ILE A 56 3.91 5.32 17.28
CA ILE A 56 4.29 6.10 18.46
C ILE A 56 3.17 6.07 19.50
N GLN A 57 3.53 5.69 20.73
CA GLN A 57 2.63 5.72 21.88
C GLN A 57 2.68 7.09 22.57
N PRO A 58 1.54 7.79 22.80
CA PRO A 58 1.52 9.16 23.32
C PRO A 58 2.20 9.38 24.69
N GLU A 59 2.33 8.33 25.50
CA GLU A 59 2.83 8.41 26.88
C GLU A 59 4.14 7.64 27.12
N LEU A 60 4.69 6.99 26.10
CA LEU A 60 5.89 6.16 26.21
C LEU A 60 6.95 6.58 25.19
N VAL A 61 8.22 6.51 25.59
CA VAL A 61 9.31 6.61 24.61
C VAL A 61 9.21 5.41 23.69
N THR A 62 8.96 5.69 22.41
CA THR A 62 8.88 4.67 21.36
C THR A 62 10.10 4.77 20.46
N TYR A 63 10.85 3.69 20.34
CA TYR A 63 11.93 3.53 19.36
C TYR A 63 11.33 2.95 18.09
N VAL A 64 11.40 3.73 17.01
CA VAL A 64 10.84 3.36 15.72
C VAL A 64 11.95 2.90 14.79
N THR A 65 11.81 1.68 14.26
CA THR A 65 12.58 1.22 13.10
C THR A 65 11.65 1.08 11.91
N GLY A 66 12.11 1.41 10.72
CA GLY A 66 11.27 1.24 9.55
C GLY A 66 11.98 1.29 8.22
N PHE A 67 11.28 0.82 7.21
CA PHE A 67 11.79 0.66 5.86
C PHE A 67 10.64 0.72 4.86
N TYR A 68 10.98 0.85 3.59
CA TYR A 68 10.01 0.76 2.50
C TYR A 68 10.24 -0.49 1.66
N GLU A 69 9.21 -0.90 0.94
CA GLU A 69 9.33 -1.90 -0.11
C GLU A 69 8.67 -1.41 -1.39
N ILE A 70 9.30 -1.71 -2.52
CA ILE A 70 8.74 -1.47 -3.85
C ILE A 70 7.84 -2.65 -4.21
N LYS A 71 6.54 -2.40 -4.33
CA LYS A 71 5.55 -3.42 -4.71
C LYS A 71 5.26 -3.40 -6.21
N ASN A 72 5.32 -2.22 -6.83
CA ASN A 72 5.30 -2.06 -8.27
C ASN A 72 6.03 -0.79 -8.71
N ASN A 73 6.72 -0.84 -9.85
CA ASN A 73 7.36 0.32 -10.48
C ASN A 73 7.33 0.16 -12.00
N GLN A 74 6.18 -0.28 -12.51
CA GLN A 74 5.99 -0.58 -13.93
C GLN A 74 4.75 0.16 -14.45
N ARG A 75 4.66 0.35 -15.76
CA ARG A 75 3.47 0.92 -16.44
C ARG A 75 3.04 2.30 -15.92
N GLN A 76 4.02 3.10 -15.47
CA GLN A 76 3.79 4.41 -14.85
C GLN A 76 2.92 4.32 -13.57
N VAL A 77 2.98 3.19 -12.88
CA VAL A 77 2.35 2.97 -11.58
C VAL A 77 3.44 2.64 -10.57
N LEU A 78 3.55 3.47 -9.53
CA LEU A 78 4.48 3.27 -8.43
C LEU A 78 3.68 2.86 -7.20
N SER A 79 3.87 1.64 -6.72
CA SER A 79 3.27 1.16 -5.47
C SER A 79 4.36 0.86 -4.47
N ILE A 80 4.28 1.49 -3.30
CA ILE A 80 5.27 1.44 -2.24
C ILE A 80 4.55 1.14 -0.93
N THR A 81 5.09 0.24 -0.12
CA THR A 81 4.72 0.13 1.31
C THR A 81 5.76 0.86 2.16
N GLY A 82 5.30 1.55 3.19
CA GLY A 82 6.10 1.95 4.34
C GLY A 82 5.77 1.02 5.50
N ASN A 83 6.80 0.50 6.15
CA ASN A 83 6.69 -0.46 7.24
C ASN A 83 7.38 0.16 8.46
N ALA A 84 6.66 0.33 9.57
CA ALA A 84 7.20 0.82 10.82
C ALA A 84 6.96 -0.20 11.93
N MET A 85 7.96 -0.39 12.78
CA MET A 85 7.87 -1.13 14.02
C MET A 85 8.22 -0.18 15.17
N GLY A 86 7.30 -0.02 16.11
CA GLY A 86 7.51 0.74 17.35
C GLY A 86 7.76 -0.20 18.52
N ASP A 87 8.91 -0.02 19.17
CA ASP A 87 9.24 -0.66 20.44
C ASP A 87 9.17 0.38 21.57
N PHE A 88 8.28 0.14 22.52
CA PHE A 88 8.07 0.97 23.71
C PHE A 88 8.35 0.18 25.00
N HIS A 89 9.15 -0.89 24.91
CA HIS A 89 9.46 -1.83 25.99
C HIS A 89 8.22 -2.52 26.60
N GLY A 90 7.19 -2.72 25.78
CA GLY A 90 5.98 -3.47 26.14
C GLY A 90 6.13 -4.98 25.94
N ALA A 91 5.01 -5.71 26.04
CA ALA A 91 4.99 -7.16 25.84
C ALA A 91 5.38 -7.59 24.41
N HIS A 92 5.04 -6.78 23.41
CA HIS A 92 5.46 -6.97 22.02
C HIS A 92 5.54 -5.62 21.29
N PRO A 93 6.35 -5.50 20.22
CA PRO A 93 6.32 -4.34 19.34
C PRO A 93 4.98 -4.18 18.62
N VAL A 94 4.69 -2.96 18.17
CA VAL A 94 3.56 -2.68 17.27
C VAL A 94 4.11 -2.48 15.87
N THR A 95 3.55 -3.20 14.89
CA THR A 95 3.89 -3.03 13.47
C THR A 95 2.73 -2.40 12.74
N VAL A 96 3.02 -1.33 11.98
CA VAL A 96 2.06 -0.70 11.07
C VAL A 96 2.63 -0.69 9.67
N VAL A 97 1.79 -1.07 8.71
CA VAL A 97 2.09 -0.97 7.29
C VAL A 97 1.09 -0.01 6.66
N LYS A 98 1.58 0.93 5.86
CA LYS A 98 0.73 1.72 4.96
C LYS A 98 1.35 1.72 3.57
N SER A 99 0.57 2.13 2.59
CA SER A 99 0.99 2.13 1.19
C SER A 99 0.66 3.44 0.50
N ALA A 100 1.45 3.75 -0.53
CA ALA A 100 1.15 4.76 -1.53
C ALA A 100 1.06 4.09 -2.90
N ASN A 101 0.00 4.39 -3.64
CA ASN A 101 -0.30 3.83 -4.96
C ASN A 101 -0.44 4.99 -5.94
N ILE A 102 0.68 5.33 -6.57
CA ILE A 102 0.91 6.61 -7.22
C ILE A 102 0.90 6.45 -8.73
N ASP A 103 0.16 7.32 -9.41
CA ASP A 103 0.29 7.54 -10.83
C ASP A 103 1.54 8.39 -11.12
N VAL A 104 2.55 7.79 -11.75
CA VAL A 104 3.82 8.45 -12.07
C VAL A 104 3.63 9.63 -13.03
N LYS A 105 2.57 9.67 -13.84
CA LYS A 105 2.33 10.78 -14.78
C LYS A 105 1.85 12.04 -14.08
N THR A 106 1.08 11.89 -13.00
CA THR A 106 0.41 13.01 -12.34
C THR A 106 0.97 13.31 -10.96
N GLY A 107 1.56 12.31 -10.31
CA GLY A 107 1.97 12.32 -8.91
C GLY A 107 0.82 12.07 -7.93
N LYS A 108 -0.38 11.73 -8.43
CA LYS A 108 -1.55 11.46 -7.58
C LYS A 108 -1.44 10.08 -6.92
N ASN A 109 -1.57 10.04 -5.61
CA ASN A 109 -1.79 8.83 -4.83
C ASN A 109 -3.29 8.49 -4.81
N TYR A 110 -3.66 7.22 -5.00
CA TYR A 110 -5.05 6.77 -5.10
C TYR A 110 -5.50 6.02 -3.85
N GLU A 111 -6.67 6.36 -3.35
CA GLU A 111 -7.39 5.53 -2.37
C GLU A 111 -8.11 4.37 -3.06
N LEU A 112 -8.42 3.31 -2.32
CA LEU A 112 -8.97 2.07 -2.89
C LEU A 112 -10.27 2.32 -3.66
N HIS A 113 -11.19 3.09 -3.07
CA HIS A 113 -12.48 3.41 -3.69
C HIS A 113 -12.34 4.15 -5.04
N GLN A 114 -11.23 4.86 -5.27
CA GLN A 114 -11.00 5.62 -6.51
C GLN A 114 -10.60 4.71 -7.69
N LEU A 115 -10.30 3.43 -7.45
CA LEU A 115 -9.96 2.46 -8.49
C LEU A 115 -11.17 1.83 -9.16
N PHE A 116 -12.35 1.94 -8.53
CA PHE A 116 -13.56 1.24 -8.95
C PHE A 116 -14.66 2.22 -9.40
N LYS A 117 -15.45 1.79 -10.38
CA LYS A 117 -16.60 2.55 -10.85
C LYS A 117 -17.58 2.75 -9.67
N PRO A 118 -18.26 3.91 -9.59
CA PRO A 118 -19.37 4.10 -8.67
C PRO A 118 -20.38 2.96 -8.82
N ASP A 119 -20.97 2.51 -7.70
CA ASP A 119 -21.99 1.46 -7.65
C ASP A 119 -21.60 0.10 -8.26
N SER A 120 -20.31 -0.14 -8.55
CA SER A 120 -19.83 -1.42 -9.06
C SER A 120 -20.03 -2.59 -8.08
N GLY A 121 -20.18 -2.32 -6.79
CA GLY A 121 -20.25 -3.36 -5.76
C GLY A 121 -18.90 -3.94 -5.37
N TYR A 122 -17.78 -3.24 -5.64
CA TYR A 122 -16.42 -3.74 -5.42
C TYR A 122 -16.18 -4.17 -3.97
N ILE A 123 -16.75 -3.46 -2.97
CA ILE A 123 -16.61 -3.83 -1.55
C ILE A 123 -17.09 -5.25 -1.31
N LYS A 124 -18.27 -5.61 -1.83
CA LYS A 124 -18.83 -6.95 -1.68
C LYS A 124 -17.97 -7.96 -2.42
N LYS A 125 -17.64 -7.72 -3.69
CA LYS A 125 -16.84 -8.65 -4.51
C LYS A 125 -15.48 -8.94 -3.88
N LEU A 126 -14.75 -7.92 -3.44
CA LEU A 126 -13.44 -8.08 -2.79
C LEU A 126 -13.59 -8.78 -1.44
N SER A 127 -14.61 -8.45 -0.66
CA SER A 127 -14.88 -9.13 0.62
C SER A 127 -15.17 -10.61 0.43
N ASP A 128 -15.97 -10.99 -0.57
CA ASP A 128 -16.27 -12.38 -0.87
C ASP A 128 -14.99 -13.17 -1.25
N MET A 129 -14.12 -12.57 -2.07
CA MET A 129 -12.83 -13.17 -2.46
C MET A 129 -11.87 -13.32 -1.26
N ILE A 130 -11.81 -12.32 -0.38
CA ILE A 130 -11.00 -12.35 0.84
C ILE A 130 -11.54 -13.41 1.80
N TYR A 131 -12.85 -13.49 1.98
CA TYR A 131 -13.46 -14.49 2.85
C TYR A 131 -13.18 -15.92 2.39
N ALA A 132 -13.19 -16.18 1.08
CA ALA A 132 -12.79 -17.46 0.53
C ALA A 132 -11.34 -17.80 0.90
N GLN A 133 -10.39 -16.86 0.74
CA GLN A 133 -8.99 -17.05 1.13
C GLN A 133 -8.80 -17.23 2.64
N ILE A 134 -9.60 -16.54 3.47
CA ILE A 134 -9.60 -16.73 4.94
C ILE A 134 -9.95 -18.17 5.29
N LYS A 135 -10.97 -18.74 4.62
CA LYS A 135 -11.40 -20.12 4.83
C LYS A 135 -10.40 -21.14 4.31
N GLU A 136 -9.86 -20.91 3.12
CA GLU A 136 -8.86 -21.80 2.51
C GLU A 136 -7.58 -21.92 3.36
N ARG A 137 -7.18 -20.82 4.01
CA ARG A 137 -5.95 -20.73 4.79
C ARG A 137 -6.15 -20.91 6.30
N ASP A 138 -7.37 -21.24 6.73
CA ASP A 138 -7.76 -21.37 8.14
C ASP A 138 -7.31 -20.19 9.02
N ILE A 139 -7.46 -18.95 8.53
CA ILE A 139 -7.02 -17.76 9.27
C ILE A 139 -7.93 -17.55 10.50
N PRO A 140 -7.38 -17.50 11.72
CA PRO A 140 -8.17 -17.27 12.92
C PRO A 140 -8.72 -15.84 12.95
N LEU A 141 -10.01 -15.69 13.24
CA LEU A 141 -10.69 -14.40 13.31
C LEU A 141 -11.01 -14.02 14.75
N LEU A 142 -10.91 -12.72 15.07
CA LEU A 142 -11.26 -12.17 16.38
C LEU A 142 -12.77 -12.07 16.58
N ASP A 143 -13.49 -11.53 15.59
CA ASP A 143 -14.94 -11.27 15.64
C ASP A 143 -15.60 -11.48 14.26
N GLY A 144 -15.30 -12.63 13.64
CA GLY A 144 -15.71 -12.92 12.27
C GLY A 144 -15.12 -11.96 11.23
N PHE A 145 -15.57 -12.06 9.98
CA PHE A 145 -15.15 -11.18 8.89
C PHE A 145 -16.33 -10.36 8.40
N LYS A 146 -16.24 -9.03 8.56
CA LYS A 146 -17.33 -8.08 8.26
C LYS A 146 -17.22 -7.45 6.86
N GLY A 147 -16.19 -7.82 6.11
CA GLY A 147 -15.85 -7.21 4.82
C GLY A 147 -14.81 -6.09 4.94
N ILE A 148 -14.40 -5.58 3.78
CA ILE A 148 -13.43 -4.47 3.70
C ILE A 148 -14.10 -3.11 3.90
N ARG A 149 -13.32 -2.12 4.36
CA ARG A 149 -13.74 -0.71 4.32
C ARG A 149 -13.55 -0.11 2.91
N PRO A 150 -14.24 0.99 2.56
CA PRO A 150 -14.02 1.68 1.30
C PRO A 150 -12.57 2.15 1.10
N ASP A 151 -11.89 2.47 2.20
CA ASP A 151 -10.50 2.95 2.30
C ASP A 151 -9.54 1.85 2.81
N GLN A 152 -9.88 0.56 2.64
CA GLN A 152 -9.03 -0.54 3.09
C GLN A 152 -7.61 -0.42 2.53
N ASP A 153 -6.62 -0.73 3.38
CA ASP A 153 -5.22 -0.65 3.00
C ASP A 153 -4.91 -1.66 1.88
N TYR A 154 -4.21 -1.19 0.85
CA TYR A 154 -3.92 -2.00 -0.33
C TYR A 154 -2.64 -1.58 -1.04
N TYR A 155 -2.03 -2.48 -1.80
CA TYR A 155 -0.99 -2.13 -2.76
C TYR A 155 -1.22 -2.83 -4.09
N ILE A 156 -0.56 -2.36 -5.15
CA ILE A 156 -0.60 -2.97 -6.47
C ILE A 156 0.73 -3.69 -6.71
N ALA A 157 0.68 -4.96 -7.10
CA ALA A 157 1.84 -5.76 -7.47
C ALA A 157 1.58 -6.45 -8.80
N ASP A 158 2.18 -5.92 -9.86
CA ASP A 158 1.95 -6.34 -11.25
C ASP A 158 0.46 -6.54 -11.57
N LYS A 159 0.03 -7.76 -11.92
CA LYS A 159 -1.36 -8.11 -12.27
C LYS A 159 -2.26 -8.37 -11.05
N SER A 160 -1.84 -7.93 -9.86
CA SER A 160 -2.54 -8.17 -8.61
C SER A 160 -2.85 -6.89 -7.84
N LEU A 161 -4.07 -6.83 -7.31
CA LEU A 161 -4.45 -5.95 -6.21
C LEU A 161 -4.25 -6.73 -4.91
N VAL A 162 -3.43 -6.24 -4.00
CA VAL A 162 -3.24 -6.89 -2.69
C VAL A 162 -3.92 -6.06 -1.62
N ILE A 163 -4.91 -6.65 -0.95
CA ILE A 163 -5.61 -6.05 0.19
C ILE A 163 -5.00 -6.61 1.47
N TYR A 164 -4.79 -5.76 2.47
CA TYR A 164 -4.23 -6.21 3.74
C TYR A 164 -4.88 -5.57 4.95
N PHE A 165 -4.69 -6.22 6.09
CA PHE A 165 -5.26 -5.86 7.38
C PHE A 165 -4.13 -5.69 8.40
N GLN A 166 -4.25 -4.68 9.26
CA GLN A 166 -3.28 -4.41 10.31
C GLN A 166 -3.33 -5.49 11.39
N GLN A 167 -2.30 -5.52 12.24
CA GLN A 167 -2.30 -6.36 13.44
C GLN A 167 -3.58 -6.10 14.26
N TYR A 168 -4.22 -7.17 14.72
CA TYR A 168 -5.47 -7.15 15.49
C TYR A 168 -6.70 -6.59 14.77
N GLU A 169 -6.63 -6.29 13.46
CA GLU A 169 -7.80 -5.75 12.75
C GLU A 169 -8.86 -6.83 12.50
N ILE A 170 -8.44 -8.02 12.07
CA ILE A 170 -9.36 -9.17 11.85
C ILE A 170 -8.90 -10.45 12.55
N SER A 171 -7.61 -10.56 12.88
CA SER A 171 -6.98 -11.78 13.41
C SER A 171 -6.09 -11.48 14.62
N PRO A 172 -5.86 -12.46 15.52
CA PRO A 172 -4.91 -12.31 16.62
C PRO A 172 -3.48 -12.05 16.13
N TYR A 173 -2.62 -11.52 17.02
CA TYR A 173 -1.21 -11.19 16.73
C TYR A 173 -0.41 -12.31 16.05
N VAL A 174 -0.62 -13.55 16.50
CA VAL A 174 0.12 -14.73 16.00
C VAL A 174 -0.11 -15.01 14.50
N ALA A 175 -1.20 -14.47 13.92
CA ALA A 175 -1.48 -14.57 12.49
C ALA A 175 -0.72 -13.53 11.64
N GLY A 176 0.04 -12.62 12.29
CA GLY A 176 0.75 -11.54 11.61
C GLY A 176 -0.20 -10.52 10.99
N LEU A 177 0.18 -9.98 9.83
CA LEU A 177 -0.67 -9.13 8.99
C LEU A 177 -1.25 -9.98 7.86
N PRO A 178 -2.57 -10.19 7.79
CA PRO A 178 -3.19 -10.91 6.68
C PRO A 178 -3.10 -10.10 5.38
N TYR A 179 -2.50 -10.69 4.34
CA TYR A 179 -2.50 -10.19 2.97
C TYR A 179 -3.32 -11.13 2.07
N PHE A 180 -4.10 -10.53 1.17
CA PHE A 180 -5.00 -11.23 0.25
C PHE A 180 -4.75 -10.74 -1.17
N VAL A 181 -4.40 -11.68 -2.05
CA VAL A 181 -4.08 -11.41 -3.45
C VAL A 181 -5.35 -11.52 -4.28
N ILE A 182 -5.69 -10.45 -4.99
CA ILE A 182 -6.85 -10.37 -5.87
C ILE A 182 -6.32 -10.21 -7.30
N PRO A 183 -6.46 -11.23 -8.18
CA PRO A 183 -6.12 -11.10 -9.58
C PRO A 183 -6.95 -9.99 -10.22
N ILE A 184 -6.31 -9.03 -10.89
CA ILE A 184 -7.00 -7.85 -11.44
C ILE A 184 -7.98 -8.26 -12.56
N TYR A 185 -7.70 -9.37 -13.27
CA TYR A 185 -8.59 -9.92 -14.29
C TYR A 185 -9.98 -10.29 -13.72
N ASP A 186 -10.05 -10.77 -12.47
CA ASP A 186 -11.29 -11.23 -11.82
C ASP A 186 -12.24 -10.09 -11.40
N ILE A 187 -11.76 -8.85 -11.47
CA ILE A 187 -12.48 -7.62 -11.08
C ILE A 187 -12.47 -6.56 -12.19
N SER A 188 -12.01 -6.92 -13.39
CA SER A 188 -11.69 -5.97 -14.47
C SER A 188 -12.89 -5.15 -14.98
N ASP A 189 -14.09 -5.73 -14.98
CA ASP A 189 -15.34 -5.08 -15.37
C ASP A 189 -15.76 -3.95 -14.41
N MET A 190 -15.25 -3.97 -13.18
CA MET A 190 -15.56 -3.01 -12.11
C MET A 190 -14.62 -1.81 -12.06
N ILE A 191 -13.46 -1.89 -12.72
CA ILE A 191 -12.36 -0.92 -12.60
C ILE A 191 -12.66 0.36 -13.40
N VAL A 192 -12.29 1.52 -12.85
CA VAL A 192 -12.35 2.80 -13.60
C VAL A 192 -11.36 2.75 -14.78
N PRO A 193 -11.82 2.96 -16.03
CA PRO A 193 -10.94 2.98 -17.20
C PRO A 193 -9.81 4.00 -17.07
N ASN A 194 -8.62 3.66 -17.57
CA ASN A 194 -7.39 4.45 -17.50
C ASN A 194 -6.86 4.76 -16.08
N SER A 195 -7.45 4.17 -15.03
CA SER A 195 -6.92 4.26 -13.68
C SER A 195 -5.54 3.58 -13.57
N ILE A 196 -4.88 3.74 -12.41
CA ILE A 196 -3.63 3.02 -12.14
C ILE A 196 -3.83 1.50 -12.11
N LEU A 197 -5.02 1.02 -11.76
CA LEU A 197 -5.31 -0.42 -11.72
C LEU A 197 -5.63 -0.96 -13.12
N ASP A 198 -6.37 -0.21 -13.93
CA ASP A 198 -6.67 -0.58 -15.33
C ASP A 198 -5.41 -0.67 -16.19
N ARG A 199 -4.44 0.22 -15.96
CA ARG A 199 -3.12 0.16 -16.62
C ARG A 199 -2.41 -1.17 -16.40
N MET A 200 -2.69 -1.87 -15.30
CA MET A 200 -2.09 -3.17 -15.05
C MET A 200 -2.65 -4.24 -15.98
N LEU A 201 -3.84 -4.08 -16.57
CA LEU A 201 -4.40 -5.04 -17.53
C LEU A 201 -3.82 -4.90 -18.94
N MET A 202 -3.30 -3.72 -19.29
CA MET A 202 -2.79 -3.43 -20.63
C MET A 202 -1.61 -4.33 -21.02
N TRP A 203 -1.57 -4.74 -22.28
CA TRP A 203 -0.39 -5.33 -22.91
C TRP A 203 0.39 -4.19 -23.59
N LEU A 204 1.68 -4.06 -23.23
CA LEU A 204 2.66 -3.07 -23.69
C LEU A 204 2.11 -1.69 -24.12
#